data_AF-A0A9D2REU8-F1
#
_entry.id   AF-A0A9D2REU8-F1
#
_cell.length_a   1.000
_cell.length_b   1.000
_cell.length_c   1.000
_cell.angle_alpha   90.00
_cell.angle_beta   90.00
_cell.angle_gamma   90.00
#
_symmetry.space_group_name_H-M   'P 1'
#
loop_
_entity.id
_entity.type
_entity.pdbx_description
1 polymer ?
#
loop_
_entity_poly.entity_id
_entity_poly.type
_entity_poly.pdbx_seq_one_letter_code
_entity_poly.pdbx_strand_id
1 'polypeptide(L)'
;MKTKIAVRNLRLCTKDCLCLYVCPTGATDTEDSIIDISRCTGCGDCADACPGGAISMVPLEYPPQQKKEDPVLTESYRMIKNKAAQEKTAAQIAASTDEDALYRLMTAVARSVRLVNEDLLRESGYMLPQSGNTHALLHEWAENPPADDFPAEAARKLLELIPDNDA
;
A
#
# COMPACT_ATOMS: atom_id res chain seq x y z
N MET A 1 5.43 -26.70 7.90
CA MET A 1 5.73 -25.31 7.49
C MET A 1 4.52 -24.46 7.81
N LYS A 2 4.69 -23.25 8.34
CA LYS A 2 3.54 -22.38 8.68
C LYS A 2 2.99 -21.73 7.41
N THR A 3 1.66 -21.66 7.29
CA THR A 3 0.98 -21.02 6.15
C THR A 3 0.45 -19.62 6.50
N LYS A 4 0.41 -19.29 7.79
CA LYS A 4 -0.02 -18.01 8.32
C LYS A 4 0.94 -17.50 9.39
N ILE A 5 0.96 -16.19 9.58
CA ILE A 5 1.71 -15.50 10.64
C ILE A 5 0.79 -14.54 11.39
N ALA A 6 1.12 -14.27 12.64
CA ALA A 6 0.43 -13.27 13.44
C ALA A 6 1.02 -11.87 13.14
N VAL A 7 0.15 -10.89 12.93
CA VAL A 7 0.53 -9.47 12.78
C VAL A 7 -0.26 -8.63 13.77
N ARG A 8 0.41 -7.67 14.41
CA ARG A 8 -0.18 -6.78 15.42
C ARG A 8 -0.49 -5.40 14.82
N ASN A 9 -1.73 -4.95 14.92
CA ASN A 9 -2.15 -3.60 14.60
C ASN A 9 -1.97 -2.69 15.84
N LEU A 10 -0.97 -1.82 15.80
CA LEU A 10 -0.64 -0.93 16.91
C LEU A 10 -1.75 0.08 17.24
N ARG A 11 -2.62 0.42 16.28
CA ARG A 11 -3.76 1.32 16.51
C ARG A 11 -4.87 0.68 17.35
N LEU A 12 -4.93 -0.66 17.38
CA LEU A 12 -5.91 -1.42 18.16
C LEU A 12 -5.33 -2.00 19.46
N CYS A 13 -4.00 -1.96 19.63
CA CYS A 13 -3.34 -2.58 20.77
C CYS A 13 -3.47 -1.74 22.04
N THR A 14 -4.23 -2.23 23.01
CA THR A 14 -4.48 -1.62 24.33
C THR A 14 -3.44 -1.98 25.40
N LYS A 15 -2.44 -2.81 25.06
CA LYS A 15 -1.34 -3.23 25.95
C LYS A 15 -1.77 -4.06 27.18
N ASP A 16 -2.84 -4.85 27.06
CA ASP A 16 -3.17 -5.91 28.04
C ASP A 16 -2.13 -7.05 28.05
N CYS A 17 -1.35 -7.18 26.97
CA CYS A 17 -0.17 -8.04 26.85
C CYS A 17 -0.37 -9.54 27.12
N LEU A 18 -1.60 -10.06 27.13
CA LEU A 18 -1.88 -11.50 27.22
C LEU A 18 -1.14 -12.33 26.15
N CYS A 19 -1.00 -11.76 24.95
CA CYS A 19 -0.25 -12.36 23.85
C CYS A 19 1.21 -12.72 24.19
N LEU A 20 1.84 -12.07 25.20
CA LEU A 20 3.19 -12.40 25.66
C LEU A 20 3.22 -13.72 26.43
N TYR A 21 2.18 -13.99 27.23
CA TYR A 21 2.10 -15.17 28.09
C TYR A 21 1.61 -16.41 27.34
N VAL A 22 0.77 -16.24 26.32
CA VAL A 22 0.22 -17.37 25.55
C VAL A 22 1.08 -17.79 24.36
N CYS A 23 2.07 -16.99 23.94
CA CYS A 23 2.89 -17.33 22.80
C CYS A 23 3.95 -18.39 23.17
N PRO A 24 3.87 -19.62 22.63
CA PRO A 24 4.76 -20.71 23.05
C PRO A 24 6.22 -20.49 22.64
N THR A 25 6.47 -19.66 21.63
CA THR A 25 7.83 -19.35 21.15
C THR A 25 8.34 -17.99 21.59
N GLY A 26 7.53 -17.20 22.29
CA GLY A 26 7.84 -15.80 22.63
C GLY A 26 7.96 -14.86 21.42
N ALA A 27 7.38 -15.20 20.27
CA ALA A 27 7.41 -14.37 19.07
C ALA A 27 6.71 -13.00 19.23
N THR A 28 5.83 -12.86 20.22
CA THR A 28 5.08 -11.65 20.50
C THR A 28 5.81 -10.68 21.44
N ASP A 29 6.92 -11.14 22.03
CA ASP A 29 7.73 -10.45 23.04
C ASP A 29 8.86 -9.68 22.36
N THR A 30 8.53 -8.46 21.94
CA THR A 30 9.41 -7.54 21.22
C THR A 30 9.21 -6.11 21.71
N GLU A 31 10.30 -5.35 21.78
CA GLU A 31 10.30 -3.95 22.25
C GLU A 31 9.61 -2.99 21.27
N ASP A 32 9.66 -3.29 19.96
CA ASP A 32 9.04 -2.51 18.90
C ASP A 32 7.57 -2.86 18.66
N SER A 33 7.04 -3.83 19.41
CA SER A 33 5.69 -4.36 19.28
C SER A 33 5.40 -5.06 17.94
N ILE A 34 6.42 -5.36 17.13
CA ILE A 34 6.31 -6.13 15.88
C ILE A 34 6.51 -7.61 16.20
N ILE A 35 5.60 -8.48 15.77
CA ILE A 35 5.72 -9.92 16.04
C ILE A 35 6.88 -10.49 15.22
N ASP A 36 7.79 -11.20 15.89
CA ASP A 36 8.94 -11.85 15.25
C ASP A 36 8.47 -13.00 14.36
N ILE A 37 8.47 -12.75 13.05
CA ILE A 37 8.04 -13.72 12.04
C ILE A 37 8.95 -14.94 11.99
N SER A 38 10.22 -14.86 12.42
CA SER A 38 11.14 -16.00 12.41
C SER A 38 10.77 -17.03 13.49
N ARG A 39 10.29 -16.56 14.64
CA ARG A 39 9.87 -17.36 15.79
C ARG A 39 8.38 -17.73 15.77
N CYS A 40 7.55 -16.98 15.03
CA CYS A 40 6.12 -17.27 14.92
C CYS A 40 5.89 -18.63 14.24
N THR A 41 5.11 -19.51 14.86
CA THR A 41 4.75 -20.83 14.29
C THR A 41 3.43 -20.82 13.52
N GLY A 42 2.68 -19.71 13.59
CA GLY A 42 1.35 -19.60 12.99
C GLY A 42 0.22 -20.26 13.81
N CYS A 43 0.43 -20.58 15.10
CA CYS A 43 -0.56 -21.29 15.92
C CYS A 43 -1.88 -20.53 16.15
N GLY A 44 -1.82 -19.21 16.30
CA GLY A 44 -3.00 -18.37 16.51
C GLY A 44 -3.31 -17.99 17.96
N ASP A 45 -2.67 -18.61 18.95
CA ASP A 45 -2.98 -18.38 20.39
C ASP A 45 -2.98 -16.90 20.79
N CYS A 46 -2.01 -16.14 20.27
CA CYS A 46 -1.91 -14.71 20.53
C CYS A 46 -3.06 -13.88 19.92
N ALA A 47 -3.63 -14.30 18.80
CA ALA A 47 -4.80 -13.67 18.19
C ALA A 47 -6.06 -13.97 19.02
N ASP A 48 -6.25 -15.24 19.41
CA ASP A 48 -7.40 -15.67 20.21
C ASP A 48 -7.41 -15.04 21.61
N ALA A 49 -6.23 -14.88 22.22
CA ALA A 49 -6.09 -14.30 23.55
C ALA A 49 -6.16 -12.76 23.57
N CYS A 50 -6.13 -12.06 22.44
CA CYS A 50 -6.06 -10.60 22.41
C CYS A 50 -7.44 -9.97 22.63
N PRO A 51 -7.71 -9.33 23.79
CA PRO A 51 -9.03 -8.79 24.09
C PRO A 51 -9.40 -7.59 23.20
N GLY A 52 -8.40 -6.82 22.76
CA GLY A 52 -8.58 -5.69 21.85
C GLY A 52 -8.69 -6.07 20.37
N GLY A 53 -8.62 -7.37 20.02
CA GLY A 53 -8.64 -7.82 18.62
C GLY A 53 -7.49 -7.24 17.78
N ALA A 54 -6.38 -6.89 18.43
CA ALA A 54 -5.28 -6.18 17.79
C ALA A 54 -4.35 -7.10 16.98
N ILE A 55 -4.48 -8.41 17.13
CA ILE A 55 -3.63 -9.39 16.43
C ILE A 55 -4.50 -10.17 15.44
N SER A 56 -4.03 -10.29 14.20
CA SER A 56 -4.70 -11.04 13.15
C SER A 56 -3.76 -12.05 12.52
N MET A 57 -4.32 -13.19 12.10
CA MET A 57 -3.59 -14.21 11.36
C MET A 57 -3.68 -13.94 9.86
N VAL A 58 -2.57 -13.57 9.25
CA VAL A 58 -2.46 -13.29 7.81
C VAL A 58 -1.71 -14.41 7.10
N PRO A 59 -1.99 -14.68 5.81
CA PRO A 59 -1.21 -15.64 5.05
C PRO A 59 0.26 -15.20 4.95
N LEU A 60 1.17 -16.17 4.96
CA LEU A 60 2.60 -15.90 4.74
C LEU A 60 2.87 -15.48 3.30
N GLU A 61 2.21 -16.14 2.36
CA GLU A 61 2.24 -15.85 0.93
C GLU A 61 0.90 -15.25 0.53
N TYR A 62 0.92 -14.01 0.03
CA TYR A 62 -0.29 -13.37 -0.48
C TYR A 62 -0.65 -13.95 -1.86
N PRO A 63 -1.94 -14.08 -2.18
CA PRO A 63 -2.34 -14.52 -3.51
C PRO A 63 -1.87 -13.50 -4.58
N PRO A 64 -1.70 -13.95 -5.83
CA PRO A 64 -1.41 -13.06 -6.95
C PRO A 64 -2.54 -12.05 -7.12
N GLN A 65 -2.23 -10.91 -7.75
CA GLN A 65 -3.24 -9.88 -7.96
C GLN A 65 -4.34 -10.39 -8.91
N GLN A 66 -5.60 -10.16 -8.53
CA GLN A 66 -6.73 -10.48 -9.40
C GLN A 66 -6.67 -9.65 -10.68
N LYS A 67 -6.63 -10.33 -11.83
CA LYS A 67 -6.63 -9.68 -13.13
C LYS A 67 -7.97 -9.00 -13.39
N LYS A 68 -7.91 -7.84 -14.03
CA LYS A 68 -9.08 -7.11 -14.53
C LYS A 68 -9.18 -7.32 -16.03
N GLU A 69 -10.39 -7.35 -16.55
CA GLU A 69 -10.63 -7.48 -17.99
C GLU A 69 -10.23 -6.19 -18.73
N ASP A 70 -9.69 -6.33 -19.94
CA ASP A 70 -9.20 -5.22 -20.76
C ASP A 70 -10.22 -4.08 -20.98
N PRO A 71 -11.53 -4.35 -21.19
CA PRO A 71 -12.51 -3.28 -21.34
C PRO A 71 -12.63 -2.41 -20.07
N VAL A 72 -12.53 -3.02 -18.89
CA VAL A 72 -12.60 -2.31 -17.60
C VAL A 72 -11.34 -1.47 -17.41
N LEU A 73 -10.17 -2.03 -17.70
CA LEU A 73 -8.89 -1.32 -17.62
C LEU A 73 -8.85 -0.13 -18.57
N THR A 74 -9.36 -0.29 -19.79
CA THR A 74 -9.42 0.78 -20.79
C THR A 74 -10.22 1.99 -20.28
N GLU A 75 -11.40 1.76 -19.72
CA GLU A 75 -12.21 2.84 -19.15
C GLU A 75 -11.60 3.44 -17.89
N SER A 76 -10.98 2.61 -17.04
CA SER A 76 -10.27 3.09 -15.86
C SER A 76 -9.09 4.00 -16.23
N TYR A 77 -8.25 3.60 -17.19
CA TYR A 77 -7.14 4.42 -17.66
C TYR A 77 -7.59 5.69 -18.36
N ARG A 78 -8.73 5.67 -19.07
CA ARG A 78 -9.36 6.89 -19.60
C ARG A 78 -9.73 7.85 -18.46
N MET A 79 -10.34 7.34 -17.39
CA MET A 79 -10.70 8.15 -16.22
C MET A 79 -9.46 8.68 -15.49
N ILE A 80 -8.41 7.87 -15.30
CA ILE A 80 -7.12 8.27 -14.72
C ILE A 80 -6.54 9.45 -15.52
N LYS A 81 -6.45 9.37 -16.85
CA LYS A 81 -5.95 10.48 -17.69
C LYS A 81 -6.78 11.75 -17.51
N ASN A 82 -8.10 11.63 -17.49
CA ASN A 82 -9.00 12.76 -17.26
C ASN A 82 -8.82 13.37 -15.86
N LYS A 83 -8.61 12.55 -14.83
CA LYS A 83 -8.37 13.01 -13.46
C LYS A 83 -7.02 13.73 -13.35
N ALA A 84 -5.96 13.22 -13.97
CA ALA A 84 -4.67 13.92 -14.01
C ALA A 84 -4.78 15.30 -14.70
N ALA A 85 -5.54 15.39 -15.80
CA ALA A 85 -5.78 16.67 -16.49
C ALA A 85 -6.62 17.66 -15.63
N GLN A 86 -7.63 17.15 -14.91
CA GLN A 86 -8.45 17.93 -13.98
C GLN A 86 -7.61 18.46 -12.81
N GLU A 87 -6.75 17.61 -12.23
CA GLU A 87 -5.85 17.99 -11.15
C GLU A 87 -4.90 19.10 -11.59
N LYS A 88 -4.25 18.93 -12.75
CA LYS A 88 -3.34 19.95 -13.31
C LYS A 88 -4.06 21.28 -13.52
N THR A 89 -5.25 21.26 -14.10
CA THR A 89 -6.05 22.46 -14.32
C THR A 89 -6.41 23.14 -13.01
N ALA A 90 -6.90 22.39 -12.02
CA ALA A 90 -7.25 22.93 -10.71
C ALA A 90 -6.02 23.52 -9.99
N ALA A 91 -4.88 22.83 -10.03
CA ALA A 91 -3.62 23.31 -9.47
C ALA A 91 -3.14 24.61 -10.14
N GLN A 92 -3.27 24.71 -11.47
CA GLN A 92 -2.93 25.93 -12.21
C GLN A 92 -3.82 27.10 -11.83
N ILE A 93 -5.15 26.90 -11.76
CA ILE A 93 -6.09 27.96 -11.33
C ILE A 93 -5.79 28.39 -9.90
N ALA A 94 -5.55 27.44 -8.99
CA ALA A 94 -5.17 27.75 -7.62
C ALA A 94 -3.87 28.60 -7.57
N ALA A 95 -2.87 28.25 -8.39
CA ALA A 95 -1.61 28.98 -8.42
C ALA A 95 -1.69 30.38 -9.06
N SER A 96 -2.67 30.64 -9.92
CA SER A 96 -2.76 31.88 -10.70
C SER A 96 -3.87 32.83 -10.27
N THR A 97 -4.72 32.46 -9.32
CA THR A 97 -5.85 33.30 -8.88
C THR A 97 -5.49 34.20 -7.71
N ASP A 98 -5.99 35.43 -7.74
CA ASP A 98 -5.87 36.38 -6.63
C ASP A 98 -7.06 36.30 -5.64
N GLU A 99 -8.08 35.47 -5.94
CA GLU A 99 -9.29 35.34 -5.13
C GLU A 99 -9.15 34.22 -4.08
N ASP A 100 -9.16 34.55 -2.78
CA ASP A 100 -8.97 33.56 -1.68
C ASP A 100 -9.94 32.38 -1.76
N ALA A 101 -11.22 32.66 -2.01
CA ALA A 101 -12.25 31.63 -2.10
C ALA A 101 -11.97 30.66 -3.26
N LEU A 102 -11.50 31.17 -4.40
CA LEU A 102 -11.19 30.34 -5.56
C LEU A 102 -9.90 29.55 -5.35
N TYR A 103 -8.87 30.16 -4.76
CA TYR A 103 -7.63 29.48 -4.36
C TYR A 103 -7.92 28.26 -3.49
N ARG A 104 -8.70 28.46 -2.40
CA ARG A 104 -9.05 27.39 -1.45
C ARG A 104 -9.89 26.30 -2.12
N LEU A 105 -10.87 26.68 -2.93
CA LEU A 105 -11.72 25.73 -3.64
C LEU A 105 -10.90 24.88 -4.62
N MET A 106 -10.07 25.49 -5.46
CA MET A 106 -9.28 24.78 -6.46
C MET A 106 -8.18 23.92 -5.83
N THR A 107 -7.59 24.35 -4.71
CA THR A 107 -6.68 23.51 -3.91
C THR A 107 -7.39 22.25 -3.41
N ALA A 108 -8.61 22.39 -2.89
CA ALA A 108 -9.41 21.25 -2.44
C ALA A 108 -9.81 20.32 -3.61
N VAL A 109 -10.18 20.90 -4.77
CA VAL A 109 -10.50 20.13 -5.98
C VAL A 109 -9.29 19.35 -6.48
N ALA A 110 -8.11 19.98 -6.57
CA ALA A 110 -6.88 19.30 -6.98
C ALA A 110 -6.58 18.09 -6.06
N ARG A 111 -6.69 18.28 -4.74
CA ARG A 111 -6.49 17.18 -3.78
C ARG A 111 -7.53 16.07 -3.93
N SER A 112 -8.81 16.43 -4.06
CA SER A 112 -9.91 15.47 -4.23
C SER A 112 -9.74 14.64 -5.50
N VAL A 113 -9.42 15.29 -6.62
CA VAL A 113 -9.19 14.63 -7.91
C VAL A 113 -7.97 13.70 -7.86
N ARG A 114 -6.90 14.10 -7.18
CA ARG A 114 -5.73 13.25 -6.97
C ARG A 114 -6.07 11.97 -6.23
N LEU A 115 -6.82 12.05 -5.13
CA LEU A 115 -7.22 10.87 -4.35
C LEU A 115 -8.04 9.89 -5.22
N VAL A 116 -8.96 10.41 -6.02
CA VAL A 116 -9.73 9.58 -6.97
C VAL A 116 -8.81 8.95 -8.03
N ASN A 117 -7.80 9.68 -8.50
CA ASN A 117 -6.82 9.15 -9.45
C ASN A 117 -5.99 8.00 -8.84
N GLU A 118 -5.49 8.21 -7.62
CA GLU A 118 -4.73 7.21 -6.85
C GLU A 118 -5.57 5.95 -6.61
N ASP A 119 -6.84 6.09 -6.24
CA ASP A 119 -7.75 4.96 -6.08
C ASP A 119 -8.00 4.22 -7.39
N LEU A 120 -8.21 4.93 -8.50
CA LEU A 120 -8.38 4.30 -9.81
C LEU A 120 -7.13 3.52 -10.22
N LEU A 121 -5.92 4.08 -10.03
CA LEU A 121 -4.66 3.38 -10.30
C LEU A 121 -4.55 2.12 -9.44
N ARG A 122 -4.80 2.24 -8.13
CA ARG A 122 -4.78 1.12 -7.19
C ARG A 122 -5.70 -0.02 -7.67
N GLU A 123 -6.94 0.30 -8.04
CA GLU A 123 -7.93 -0.68 -8.51
C GLU A 123 -7.64 -1.21 -9.94
N SER A 124 -6.82 -0.51 -10.72
CA SER A 124 -6.45 -0.88 -12.11
C SER A 124 -5.29 -1.87 -12.21
N GLY A 125 -4.69 -2.28 -11.10
CA GLY A 125 -3.56 -3.21 -11.17
C GLY A 125 -2.41 -2.94 -10.20
N TYR A 126 -2.52 -1.93 -9.34
CA TYR A 126 -1.45 -1.50 -8.44
C TYR A 126 -1.86 -1.57 -6.96
N MET A 127 -2.61 -2.62 -6.60
CA MET A 127 -3.11 -2.81 -5.22
C MET A 127 -2.07 -3.50 -4.34
N LEU A 128 -1.30 -4.41 -4.90
CA LEU A 128 -0.23 -5.13 -4.20
C LEU A 128 1.12 -4.62 -4.71
N PRO A 129 2.04 -4.20 -3.82
CA PRO A 129 3.38 -3.84 -4.25
C PRO A 129 4.14 -5.03 -4.86
N GLN A 130 3.80 -6.26 -4.47
CA GLN A 130 4.38 -7.50 -4.99
C GLN A 130 3.85 -7.91 -6.38
N SER A 131 2.92 -7.16 -6.99
CA SER A 131 2.36 -7.56 -8.28
C SER A 131 3.38 -7.40 -9.42
N GLY A 132 3.23 -8.21 -10.47
CA GLY A 132 4.02 -8.10 -11.69
C GLY A 132 3.83 -6.74 -12.38
N ASN A 133 2.66 -6.11 -12.25
CA ASN A 133 2.42 -4.75 -12.75
C ASN A 133 3.34 -3.73 -12.05
N THR A 134 3.49 -3.84 -10.72
CA THR A 134 4.37 -2.95 -9.96
C THR A 134 5.82 -3.16 -10.35
N HIS A 135 6.25 -4.42 -10.50
CA HIS A 135 7.61 -4.74 -10.96
C HIS A 135 7.89 -4.21 -12.37
N ALA A 136 6.97 -4.42 -13.31
CA ALA A 136 7.09 -3.90 -14.67
C ALA A 136 7.23 -2.36 -14.69
N LEU A 137 6.43 -1.66 -13.88
CA LEU A 137 6.50 -0.20 -13.76
C LEU A 137 7.82 0.27 -13.13
N LEU A 138 8.29 -0.40 -12.08
CA LEU A 138 9.57 -0.07 -11.44
C LEU A 138 10.76 -0.33 -12.38
N HIS A 139 10.73 -1.42 -13.15
CA HIS A 139 11.71 -1.67 -14.20
C HIS A 139 11.69 -0.58 -15.26
N GLU A 140 10.49 -0.22 -15.77
CA GLU A 140 10.33 0.86 -16.75
C GLU A 140 10.91 2.18 -16.23
N TRP A 141 10.61 2.57 -14.99
CA TRP A 141 11.14 3.81 -14.41
C TRP A 141 12.63 3.76 -14.09
N ALA A 142 13.18 2.60 -13.75
CA ALA A 142 14.60 2.44 -13.49
C ALA A 142 15.44 2.51 -14.78
N GLU A 143 14.88 2.06 -15.90
CA GLU A 143 15.50 2.09 -17.24
C GLU A 143 15.22 3.41 -17.98
N ASN A 144 14.01 3.92 -17.86
CA ASN A 144 13.50 5.12 -18.54
C ASN A 144 12.86 6.07 -17.51
N PRO A 145 13.66 6.82 -16.73
CA PRO A 145 13.14 7.71 -15.70
C PRO A 145 12.17 8.75 -16.27
N PRO A 146 11.00 8.98 -15.63
CA PRO A 146 9.98 9.91 -16.13
C PRO A 146 10.37 11.39 -16.01
N ALA A 147 11.44 11.72 -15.27
CA ALA A 147 11.97 13.07 -15.09
C ALA A 147 13.48 13.02 -14.78
N ASP A 148 14.19 14.12 -15.05
CA ASP A 148 15.65 14.20 -14.83
C ASP A 148 16.05 14.03 -13.36
N ASP A 149 15.19 14.47 -12.43
CA ASP A 149 15.38 14.38 -10.99
C ASP A 149 14.74 13.13 -10.37
N PHE A 150 14.24 12.20 -11.19
CA PHE A 150 13.60 10.99 -10.69
C PHE A 150 14.62 10.08 -9.96
N PRO A 151 14.27 9.56 -8.77
CA PRO A 151 15.17 8.73 -7.97
C PRO A 151 15.24 7.28 -8.50
N ALA A 152 15.88 7.07 -9.65
CA ALA A 152 15.96 5.76 -10.31
C ALA A 152 16.60 4.67 -9.41
N GLU A 153 17.57 5.05 -8.58
CA GLU A 153 18.21 4.12 -7.64
C GLU A 153 17.24 3.64 -6.55
N ALA A 154 16.28 4.47 -6.14
CA ALA A 154 15.23 4.04 -5.22
C ALA A 154 14.31 3.00 -5.88
N ALA A 155 13.98 3.17 -7.17
CA ALA A 155 13.19 2.18 -7.90
C ALA A 155 13.91 0.82 -7.99
N ARG A 156 15.23 0.82 -8.27
CA ARG A 156 16.05 -0.41 -8.25
C ARG A 156 16.08 -1.07 -6.88
N LYS A 157 16.28 -0.28 -5.82
CA LYS A 157 16.25 -0.79 -4.46
C LYS A 157 14.89 -1.41 -4.10
N LEU A 158 13.79 -0.85 -4.58
CA LEU A 158 12.45 -1.44 -4.36
C LEU A 158 12.32 -2.79 -5.06
N LEU A 159 12.85 -2.96 -6.27
CA LEU A 159 12.88 -4.25 -6.98
C LEU A 159 13.67 -5.33 -6.22
N GLU A 160 14.68 -4.96 -5.42
CA GLU A 160 15.42 -5.91 -4.57
C GLU A 160 14.67 -6.28 -3.29
N LEU A 161 13.91 -5.33 -2.72
CA LEU A 161 13.25 -5.48 -1.43
C LEU A 161 11.87 -6.12 -1.51
N ILE A 162 11.17 -5.94 -2.63
CA ILE A 162 9.80 -6.39 -2.82
C ILE A 162 9.84 -7.69 -3.64
N PRO A 163 9.31 -8.82 -3.13
CA PRO A 163 9.20 -10.03 -3.92
C PRO A 163 8.13 -9.89 -5.00
N ASP A 164 8.33 -10.55 -6.15
CA ASP A 164 7.32 -10.66 -7.20
C ASP A 164 6.45 -11.91 -6.98
N ASN A 165 5.15 -11.71 -6.80
CA ASN A 165 4.17 -12.78 -6.60
C ASN A 165 3.64 -13.38 -7.91
N ASP A 166 3.92 -12.75 -9.06
CA ASP A 166 3.41 -13.15 -10.37
C ASP A 166 4.49 -13.81 -11.27
N ALA A 167 5.73 -13.93 -10.77
CA ALA A 167 6.89 -14.50 -11.46
C ALA A 167 6.91 -16.05 -11.52
#